data_AF-K2MND4-F1
#
_entry.id   AF-K2MND4-F1
#
_cell.length_a   1.000
_cell.length_b   1.000
_cell.length_c   1.000
_cell.angle_alpha   90.00
_cell.angle_beta   90.00
_cell.angle_gamma   90.00
#
_symmetry.space_group_name_H-M   'P 1'
#
loop_
_entity.id
_entity.type
_entity.pdbx_description
1 polymer ?
#
loop_
_entity_poly.entity_id
_entity_poly.type
_entity_poly.pdbx_seq_one_letter_code
_entity_poly.pdbx_strand_id
1 'polypeptide(L)'
;MGNFALRPRVFIQDEGLLGLITALTSYQELKILLEAISKLHLEGVVSLEDWRDYERKDTVTPYARGKLNAALTQVLREERREANETARREAEEERAEREKQVRFTFTTKIENVLLKESVRVSNIKLSDFLTMELGGMGIVDTNRNVLLKEFVNNPEKYIHNKRVLHEIQTTDAYLRMEIPVSHEVIFQKDVRELLDKGVNNLLRWSKAAAAVKASVHNFTKHFLNVALVEARSPTT
;
A
#
# COMPACT_ATOMS: atom_id res chain seq x y z
N MET A 1 -17.78 48.94 -23.47
CA MET A 1 -18.42 48.65 -24.78
C MET A 1 -19.94 48.47 -24.72
N GLY A 2 -20.53 48.10 -23.58
CA GLY A 2 -21.98 47.79 -23.51
C GLY A 2 -22.96 48.92 -23.85
N ASN A 3 -22.67 50.15 -23.44
CA ASN A 3 -23.57 51.29 -23.69
C ASN A 3 -23.79 51.62 -25.17
N PHE A 4 -22.78 51.37 -26.03
CA PHE A 4 -22.91 51.58 -27.48
C PHE A 4 -23.88 50.56 -28.10
N ALA A 5 -23.75 49.28 -27.75
CA ALA A 5 -24.59 48.22 -28.29
C ALA A 5 -26.07 48.31 -27.86
N LEU A 6 -26.32 48.79 -26.64
CA LEU A 6 -27.70 48.99 -26.13
C LEU A 6 -28.31 50.31 -26.60
N ARG A 7 -27.49 51.36 -26.80
CA ARG A 7 -27.95 52.72 -27.14
C ARG A 7 -27.08 53.36 -28.24
N PRO A 8 -27.05 52.80 -29.46
CA PRO A 8 -26.14 53.24 -30.52
C PRO A 8 -26.43 54.66 -31.03
N ARG A 9 -27.69 55.10 -30.97
CA ARG A 9 -28.14 56.46 -31.33
C ARG A 9 -27.49 57.57 -30.51
N VAL A 10 -26.97 57.26 -29.32
CA VAL A 10 -26.25 58.22 -28.47
C VAL A 10 -24.86 58.53 -29.05
N PHE A 11 -24.33 57.66 -29.91
CA PHE A 11 -22.96 57.71 -30.39
C PHE A 11 -22.85 57.91 -31.91
N ILE A 12 -23.86 57.53 -32.68
CA ILE A 12 -23.90 57.71 -34.15
C ILE A 12 -25.14 58.52 -34.51
N GLN A 13 -24.91 59.72 -35.07
CA GLN A 13 -25.96 60.62 -35.56
C GLN A 13 -26.28 60.41 -37.06
N ASP A 14 -25.39 59.72 -37.79
CA ASP A 14 -25.63 59.33 -39.18
C ASP A 14 -26.57 58.12 -39.22
N GLU A 15 -27.83 58.36 -39.61
CA GLU A 15 -28.87 57.33 -39.67
C GLU A 15 -28.60 56.24 -40.72
N GLY A 16 -27.84 56.55 -41.79
CA GLY A 16 -27.45 55.58 -42.81
C GLY A 16 -26.42 54.60 -42.27
N LEU A 17 -25.37 55.13 -41.63
CA LEU A 17 -24.33 54.33 -40.98
C LEU A 17 -24.89 53.50 -39.80
N LEU A 18 -25.78 54.10 -39.02
CA LEU A 18 -26.46 53.42 -37.91
C LEU A 18 -27.32 52.25 -38.41
N GLY A 19 -28.07 52.44 -39.50
CA GLY A 19 -28.87 51.39 -40.12
C GLY A 19 -28.01 50.21 -40.59
N LEU A 20 -26.88 50.50 -41.25
CA LEU A 20 -25.95 49.47 -41.71
C LEU A 20 -25.35 48.67 -40.54
N ILE A 21 -24.87 49.35 -39.49
CA ILE A 21 -24.24 48.69 -38.33
C ILE A 21 -25.26 47.86 -37.55
N THR A 22 -26.46 48.39 -37.32
CA THR A 22 -27.49 47.65 -36.58
C THR A 22 -28.07 46.50 -37.39
N ALA A 23 -28.06 46.54 -38.73
CA ALA A 23 -28.46 45.41 -39.56
C ALA A 23 -27.47 44.23 -39.54
N LEU A 24 -26.23 44.43 -39.06
CA LEU A 24 -25.23 43.36 -38.99
C LEU A 24 -25.65 42.28 -38.00
N THR A 25 -25.56 41.01 -38.42
CA THR A 25 -25.84 39.84 -37.58
C THR A 25 -25.02 39.84 -36.30
N SER A 26 -23.74 40.19 -36.39
CA SER A 26 -22.84 40.29 -35.22
C SER A 26 -23.28 41.35 -34.21
N TYR A 27 -23.83 42.48 -34.67
CA TYR A 27 -24.39 43.51 -33.80
C TYR A 27 -25.65 43.02 -33.10
N GLN A 28 -26.56 42.35 -33.83
CA GLN A 28 -27.78 41.79 -33.27
C GLN A 28 -27.51 40.71 -32.22
N GLU A 29 -26.56 39.81 -32.50
CA GLU A 29 -26.13 38.79 -31.54
C GLU A 29 -25.51 39.41 -30.29
N LEU A 30 -24.62 40.39 -30.45
CA LEU A 30 -23.99 41.10 -29.34
C LEU A 30 -25.04 41.81 -28.48
N LYS A 31 -25.99 42.51 -29.12
CA LYS A 31 -27.08 43.19 -28.42
C LYS A 31 -27.94 42.23 -27.60
N ILE A 32 -28.35 41.10 -28.19
CA ILE A 32 -29.14 40.06 -27.49
C ILE A 32 -28.39 39.51 -26.28
N LEU A 33 -27.10 39.21 -26.43
CA LEU A 33 -26.28 38.71 -25.33
C LEU A 33 -26.12 39.77 -24.22
N LEU A 34 -25.93 41.03 -24.59
CA LEU A 34 -25.75 42.09 -23.60
C LEU A 34 -27.03 42.40 -22.81
N GLU A 35 -28.20 42.38 -23.47
CA GLU A 35 -29.50 42.51 -22.81
C GLU A 35 -29.75 41.35 -21.84
N ALA A 36 -29.45 40.12 -22.27
CA ALA A 36 -29.55 38.93 -21.41
C ALA A 36 -28.61 39.02 -20.21
N ILE A 37 -27.36 39.45 -20.40
CA ILE A 37 -26.37 39.62 -19.33
C ILE A 37 -26.85 40.68 -18.32
N SER A 38 -27.32 41.84 -18.78
CA SER A 38 -27.82 42.89 -17.87
C SER A 38 -29.02 42.42 -17.05
N LYS A 39 -29.95 41.67 -17.68
CA LYS A 39 -31.09 41.09 -16.98
C LYS A 39 -30.66 40.07 -15.93
N LEU A 40 -29.79 39.13 -16.30
CA LEU A 40 -29.27 38.10 -15.40
C LEU A 40 -28.53 38.70 -14.21
N HIS A 41 -27.72 39.73 -14.42
CA HIS A 41 -27.05 40.46 -13.33
C HIS A 41 -28.03 41.11 -12.35
N LEU A 42 -29.12 41.72 -12.85
CA LEU A 42 -30.17 42.30 -12.00
C LEU A 42 -30.91 41.22 -11.19
N GLU A 43 -31.01 40.01 -11.74
CA GLU A 43 -31.60 38.85 -11.09
C GLU A 43 -30.60 38.03 -10.26
N GLY A 44 -29.36 38.54 -10.09
CA GLY A 44 -28.33 37.93 -9.25
C GLY A 44 -27.56 36.76 -9.87
N VAL A 45 -27.77 36.45 -11.16
CA VAL A 45 -27.03 35.40 -11.87
C VAL A 45 -25.74 35.99 -12.45
N VAL A 46 -24.63 35.81 -11.74
CA VAL A 46 -23.33 36.40 -12.09
C VAL A 46 -22.28 35.35 -12.48
N SER A 47 -22.57 34.07 -12.26
CA SER A 47 -21.69 32.94 -12.61
C SER A 47 -22.41 31.81 -13.35
N LEU A 48 -21.65 30.85 -13.90
CA LEU A 48 -22.22 29.63 -14.47
C LEU A 48 -22.82 28.70 -13.42
N GLU A 49 -22.36 28.80 -12.17
CA GLU A 49 -22.93 28.08 -11.03
C GLU A 49 -24.32 28.63 -10.70
N ASP A 50 -24.46 29.96 -10.60
CA ASP A 50 -25.77 30.59 -10.42
C ASP A 50 -26.71 30.25 -11.59
N TRP A 51 -26.18 30.25 -12.82
CA TRP A 51 -26.94 29.84 -13.99
C TRP A 51 -27.39 28.38 -13.93
N ARG A 52 -26.60 27.47 -13.35
CA ARG A 52 -26.98 26.06 -13.20
C ARG A 52 -28.27 25.95 -12.39
N ASP A 53 -28.35 26.70 -11.29
CA ASP A 53 -29.42 26.60 -10.29
C ASP A 53 -30.56 27.62 -10.52
N TYR A 54 -30.38 28.53 -11.48
CA TYR A 54 -31.40 29.51 -11.87
C TYR A 54 -32.64 28.85 -12.50
N GLU A 55 -33.82 29.09 -11.90
CA GLU A 55 -35.07 28.45 -12.31
C GLU A 55 -35.72 29.12 -13.54
N ARG A 56 -35.57 30.44 -13.69
CA ARG A 56 -36.28 31.27 -14.70
C ARG A 56 -35.56 31.36 -16.05
N LYS A 57 -34.93 30.26 -16.47
CA LYS A 57 -34.15 30.17 -17.73
C LYS A 57 -34.98 30.43 -18.97
N ASP A 58 -36.28 30.18 -18.91
CA ASP A 58 -37.27 30.47 -19.95
C ASP A 58 -37.42 31.96 -20.25
N THR A 59 -37.10 32.83 -19.28
CA THR A 59 -37.18 34.28 -19.43
C THR A 59 -36.00 34.89 -20.20
N VAL A 60 -34.96 34.09 -20.49
CA VAL A 60 -33.78 34.47 -21.27
C VAL A 60 -33.97 34.06 -22.73
N THR A 61 -33.55 34.91 -23.66
CA THR A 61 -33.64 34.65 -25.09
C THR A 61 -33.02 33.29 -25.45
N PRO A 62 -33.67 32.47 -26.29
CA PRO A 62 -33.19 31.12 -26.65
C PRO A 62 -31.72 31.08 -27.09
N TYR A 63 -31.26 32.11 -27.82
CA TYR A 63 -29.87 32.25 -28.25
C TYR A 63 -28.88 32.35 -27.08
N ALA A 64 -29.11 33.29 -26.14
CA ALA A 64 -28.26 33.49 -24.98
C ALA A 64 -28.28 32.27 -24.04
N ARG A 65 -29.46 31.70 -23.81
CA ARG A 65 -29.65 30.46 -23.05
C ARG A 65 -28.86 29.29 -23.65
N GLY A 66 -28.89 29.14 -24.98
CA GLY A 66 -28.14 28.11 -25.70
C GLY A 66 -26.63 28.26 -25.52
N LYS A 67 -26.11 29.49 -25.57
CA LYS A 67 -24.69 29.78 -25.32
C LYS A 67 -24.27 29.46 -23.88
N LEU A 68 -25.06 29.87 -22.88
CA LEU A 68 -24.78 29.59 -21.47
C LEU A 68 -24.83 28.09 -21.16
N ASN A 69 -25.81 27.36 -21.71
CA ASN A 69 -25.90 25.90 -21.55
C ASN A 69 -24.75 25.16 -22.23
N ALA A 70 -24.30 25.62 -23.40
CA ALA A 70 -23.13 25.07 -24.07
C ALA A 70 -21.85 25.27 -23.24
N ALA A 71 -21.65 26.48 -22.71
CA ALA A 71 -20.53 26.79 -21.83
C ALA A 71 -20.56 25.95 -20.54
N LEU A 72 -21.71 25.85 -19.88
CA LEU A 72 -21.89 25.02 -18.68
C LEU A 72 -21.60 23.54 -18.96
N THR A 73 -22.08 23.02 -20.10
CA THR A 73 -21.81 21.63 -20.50
C THR A 73 -20.33 21.39 -20.74
N GLN A 74 -19.63 22.36 -21.32
CA GLN A 74 -18.19 22.27 -21.56
C GLN A 74 -17.41 22.27 -20.24
N VAL A 75 -17.73 23.16 -19.30
CA VAL A 75 -17.11 23.21 -17.97
C VAL A 75 -17.31 21.90 -17.22
N LEU A 76 -18.55 21.40 -17.12
CA LEU A 76 -18.84 20.13 -16.45
C LEU A 76 -18.13 18.93 -17.09
N ARG A 77 -17.97 18.95 -18.42
CA ARG A 77 -17.23 17.91 -19.15
C ARG A 77 -15.74 17.95 -18.79
N GLU A 78 -15.16 19.14 -18.68
CA GLU A 78 -13.76 19.32 -18.34
C GLU A 78 -13.49 18.97 -16.87
N GLU A 79 -14.34 19.42 -15.94
CA GLU A 79 -14.27 19.04 -14.53
C GLU A 79 -14.32 17.51 -14.37
N ARG A 80 -15.22 16.84 -15.09
CA ARG A 80 -15.29 15.37 -15.08
C ARG A 80 -14.04 14.73 -15.67
N ARG A 81 -13.43 15.34 -16.70
CA ARG A 81 -12.19 14.84 -17.32
C ARG A 81 -11.03 14.95 -16.33
N GLU A 82 -10.90 16.09 -15.67
CA GLU A 82 -9.87 16.34 -14.65
C GLU A 82 -10.05 15.41 -13.45
N ALA A 83 -11.27 15.29 -12.92
CA ALA A 83 -11.55 14.37 -11.81
C ALA A 83 -11.22 12.91 -12.17
N ASN A 84 -11.53 12.48 -13.39
CA ASN A 84 -11.20 11.13 -13.87
C ASN A 84 -9.69 10.96 -14.08
N GLU A 85 -8.98 11.98 -14.55
CA GLU A 85 -7.53 11.95 -14.70
C GLU A 85 -6.83 11.88 -13.34
N THR A 86 -7.28 12.66 -12.35
CA THR A 86 -6.79 12.60 -10.97
C THR A 86 -7.07 11.24 -10.34
N ALA A 87 -8.30 10.73 -10.42
CA ALA A 87 -8.65 9.41 -9.91
C ALA A 87 -7.84 8.29 -10.57
N ARG A 88 -7.54 8.43 -11.87
CA ARG A 88 -6.67 7.47 -12.59
C ARG A 88 -5.23 7.54 -12.08
N ARG A 89 -4.67 8.74 -11.87
CA ARG A 89 -3.32 8.92 -11.32
C ARG A 89 -3.20 8.35 -9.91
N GLU A 90 -4.17 8.66 -9.05
CA GLU A 90 -4.23 8.11 -7.68
C GLU A 90 -4.34 6.59 -7.69
N ALA A 91 -5.21 6.02 -8.54
CA ALA A 91 -5.33 4.57 -8.67
C ALA A 91 -4.06 3.91 -9.24
N GLU A 92 -3.33 4.58 -10.12
CA GLU A 92 -2.06 4.09 -10.67
C GLU A 92 -0.93 4.16 -9.63
N GLU A 93 -0.88 5.23 -8.84
CA GLU A 93 0.07 5.38 -7.73
C GLU A 93 -0.20 4.35 -6.63
N GLU A 94 -1.46 4.17 -6.24
CA GLU A 94 -1.85 3.14 -5.27
C GLU A 94 -1.47 1.73 -5.75
N ARG A 95 -1.71 1.42 -7.03
CA ARG A 95 -1.28 0.15 -7.64
C ARG A 95 0.24 0.01 -7.63
N ALA A 96 0.97 1.04 -8.01
CA ALA A 96 2.43 1.02 -8.03
C ALA A 96 3.01 0.82 -6.62
N GLU A 97 2.42 1.44 -5.61
CA GLU A 97 2.84 1.27 -4.21
C GLU A 97 2.52 -0.14 -3.69
N ARG A 98 1.34 -0.68 -3.99
CA ARG A 98 1.00 -2.08 -3.71
C ARG A 98 1.97 -3.04 -4.38
N GLU A 99 2.32 -2.82 -5.65
CA GLU A 99 3.30 -3.65 -6.36
C GLU A 99 4.69 -3.56 -5.75
N LYS A 100 5.14 -2.37 -5.35
CA LYS A 100 6.43 -2.20 -4.65
C LYS A 100 6.45 -2.94 -3.32
N GLN A 101 5.40 -2.82 -2.51
CA GLN A 101 5.28 -3.50 -1.22
C GLN A 101 5.30 -5.01 -1.40
N VAL A 102 4.46 -5.55 -2.30
CA VAL A 102 4.46 -6.98 -2.64
C VAL A 102 5.85 -7.41 -3.09
N ARG A 103 6.49 -6.68 -4.03
CA ARG A 103 7.83 -7.00 -4.50
C ARG A 103 8.86 -7.02 -3.38
N PHE A 104 8.84 -6.03 -2.48
CA PHE A 104 9.74 -5.98 -1.32
C PHE A 104 9.54 -7.19 -0.40
N THR A 105 8.30 -7.50 -0.03
CA THR A 105 8.02 -8.61 0.88
C THR A 105 8.36 -9.95 0.26
N PHE A 106 8.17 -10.12 -1.05
CA PHE A 106 8.58 -11.32 -1.79
C PHE A 106 10.11 -11.46 -1.96
N THR A 107 10.87 -10.36 -1.87
CA THR A 107 12.34 -10.40 -1.83
C THR A 107 12.93 -10.71 -0.45
N THR A 108 12.10 -10.76 0.60
CA THR A 108 12.54 -11.13 1.96
C THR A 108 13.22 -12.50 1.96
N LYS A 109 14.46 -12.54 2.46
CA LYS A 109 15.25 -13.77 2.57
C LYS A 109 14.61 -14.73 3.57
N ILE A 110 14.61 -16.04 3.27
CA ILE A 110 14.05 -17.05 4.17
C ILE A 110 14.78 -17.11 5.53
N GLU A 111 16.09 -16.79 5.55
CA GLU A 111 16.87 -16.62 6.78
C GLU A 111 16.28 -15.55 7.70
N ASN A 112 15.86 -14.41 7.13
CA ASN A 112 15.27 -13.33 7.91
C ASN A 112 13.87 -13.67 8.43
N VAL A 113 13.15 -14.56 7.74
CA VAL A 113 11.83 -15.03 8.20
C VAL A 113 11.98 -16.03 9.35
N LEU A 114 12.99 -16.91 9.28
CA LEU A 114 13.11 -18.05 10.19
C LEU A 114 14.05 -17.81 11.38
N LEU A 115 15.08 -16.96 11.23
CA LEU A 115 16.20 -16.86 12.19
C LEU A 115 16.40 -15.46 12.81
N LYS A 116 15.63 -14.44 12.43
CA LYS A 116 15.89 -13.04 12.83
C LYS A 116 15.94 -12.81 14.34
N GLU A 117 15.17 -13.55 15.12
CA GLU A 117 15.11 -13.40 16.59
C GLU A 117 15.74 -14.58 17.35
N SER A 118 15.97 -15.70 16.67
CA SER A 118 16.30 -16.99 17.30
C SER A 118 17.77 -17.15 17.69
N VAL A 119 18.69 -16.48 16.97
CA VAL A 119 20.15 -16.75 16.95
C VAL A 119 20.87 -16.59 18.31
N ARG A 120 20.23 -16.00 19.33
CA ARG A 120 20.92 -15.63 20.58
C ARG A 120 20.98 -16.76 21.62
N VAL A 121 20.00 -17.65 21.65
CA VAL A 121 19.85 -18.63 22.75
C VAL A 121 20.74 -19.86 22.54
N SER A 122 20.90 -20.28 21.29
CA SER A 122 21.63 -21.50 20.89
C SER A 122 23.15 -21.45 21.10
N ASN A 123 23.73 -20.25 21.19
CA ASN A 123 25.18 -20.05 21.31
C ASN A 123 25.65 -19.84 22.77
N ILE A 124 24.76 -20.04 23.75
CA ILE A 124 25.12 -20.06 25.17
C ILE A 124 25.88 -21.35 25.47
N LYS A 125 26.92 -21.28 26.31
CA LYS A 125 27.62 -22.48 26.78
C LYS A 125 26.74 -23.27 27.74
N LEU A 126 26.77 -24.58 27.62
CA LEU A 126 26.07 -25.50 28.51
C LEU A 126 26.47 -25.27 29.97
N SER A 127 27.76 -25.05 30.27
CA SER A 127 28.21 -24.74 31.64
C SER A 127 27.50 -23.52 32.22
N ASP A 128 27.38 -22.46 31.42
CA ASP A 128 26.85 -21.18 31.89
C ASP A 128 25.36 -21.32 32.19
N PHE A 129 24.62 -22.03 31.32
CA PHE A 129 23.22 -22.39 31.56
C PHE A 129 23.04 -23.26 32.81
N LEU A 130 23.81 -24.35 32.93
CA LEU A 130 23.71 -25.28 34.07
C LEU A 130 24.06 -24.58 35.39
N THR A 131 25.07 -23.71 35.41
CA THR A 131 25.45 -22.93 36.60
C THR A 131 24.35 -21.95 36.99
N MET A 132 23.81 -21.20 36.03
CA MET A 132 22.85 -20.14 36.29
C MET A 132 21.47 -20.68 36.69
N GLU A 133 20.99 -21.72 36.02
CA GLU A 133 19.61 -22.19 36.16
C GLU A 133 19.50 -23.46 37.03
N LEU A 134 20.54 -24.29 37.08
CA LEU A 134 20.52 -25.63 37.68
C LEU A 134 21.61 -25.83 38.74
N GLY A 135 22.21 -24.75 39.26
CA GLY A 135 23.20 -24.81 40.34
C GLY A 135 24.48 -25.57 39.99
N GLY A 136 24.79 -25.71 38.71
CA GLY A 136 25.94 -26.47 38.19
C GLY A 136 25.71 -27.98 38.08
N MET A 137 24.47 -28.44 38.25
CA MET A 137 24.10 -29.85 38.07
C MET A 137 24.52 -30.34 36.67
N GLY A 138 25.23 -31.47 36.62
CA GLY A 138 25.63 -32.11 35.36
C GLY A 138 26.87 -31.52 34.67
N ILE A 139 27.52 -30.52 35.27
CA ILE A 139 28.78 -29.98 34.76
C ILE A 139 29.91 -31.00 34.96
N VAL A 140 30.61 -31.31 33.88
CA VAL A 140 31.86 -32.11 33.88
C VAL A 140 32.89 -31.44 32.98
N ASP A 141 34.17 -31.77 33.14
CA ASP A 141 35.26 -31.12 32.39
C ASP A 141 35.09 -31.20 30.86
N THR A 142 34.48 -32.28 30.37
CA THR A 142 34.28 -32.52 28.93
C THR A 142 33.12 -31.73 28.32
N ASN A 143 32.17 -31.22 29.12
CA ASN A 143 30.97 -30.53 28.61
C ASN A 143 30.96 -29.01 28.86
N ARG A 144 32.01 -28.45 29.48
CA ARG A 144 32.08 -27.02 29.83
C ARG A 144 31.97 -26.07 28.64
N ASN A 145 32.57 -26.43 27.50
CA ASN A 145 32.60 -25.59 26.31
C ASN A 145 31.55 -25.98 25.26
N VAL A 146 30.65 -26.91 25.57
CA VAL A 146 29.62 -27.37 24.66
C VAL A 146 28.57 -26.28 24.52
N LEU A 147 28.13 -25.99 23.29
CA LEU A 147 27.04 -25.07 23.07
C LEU A 147 25.71 -25.73 23.41
N LEU A 148 24.75 -24.97 23.94
CA LEU A 148 23.46 -25.49 24.34
C LEU A 148 22.72 -26.18 23.18
N LYS A 149 22.87 -25.68 21.95
CA LYS A 149 22.34 -26.33 20.73
C LYS A 149 22.92 -27.71 20.44
N GLU A 150 24.21 -27.91 20.73
CA GLU A 150 24.85 -29.20 20.55
C GLU A 150 24.37 -30.19 21.62
N PHE A 151 24.21 -29.69 22.85
CA PHE A 151 23.67 -30.46 23.96
C PHE A 151 22.22 -30.90 23.68
N VAL A 152 21.33 -29.97 23.37
CA VAL A 152 19.90 -30.26 23.09
C VAL A 152 19.74 -31.29 21.96
N ASN A 153 20.57 -31.21 20.92
CA ASN A 153 20.50 -32.15 19.80
C ASN A 153 20.97 -33.57 20.17
N ASN A 154 21.85 -33.73 21.16
CA ASN A 154 22.33 -35.04 21.59
C ASN A 154 22.83 -35.03 23.04
N PRO A 155 21.92 -34.97 24.03
CA PRO A 155 22.31 -34.69 25.41
C PRO A 155 23.05 -35.86 26.07
N GLU A 156 22.73 -37.10 25.67
CA GLU A 156 23.36 -38.33 26.17
C GLU A 156 24.86 -38.39 25.88
N LYS A 157 25.32 -37.70 24.82
CA LYS A 157 26.75 -37.59 24.46
C LYS A 157 27.55 -36.80 25.49
N TYR A 158 26.91 -35.85 26.17
CA TYR A 158 27.59 -34.88 27.03
C TYR A 158 27.29 -35.09 28.52
N ILE A 159 26.20 -35.77 28.85
CA ILE A 159 25.87 -36.21 30.22
C ILE A 159 25.54 -37.71 30.20
N HIS A 160 26.53 -38.53 30.56
CA HIS A 160 26.41 -40.00 30.56
C HIS A 160 25.59 -40.53 31.73
N ASN A 161 25.49 -39.77 32.84
CA ASN A 161 24.68 -40.17 33.98
C ASN A 161 23.20 -39.96 33.64
N LYS A 162 22.52 -41.05 33.29
CA LYS A 162 21.11 -41.05 32.88
C LYS A 162 20.17 -40.43 33.91
N ARG A 163 20.45 -40.61 35.22
CA ARG A 163 19.63 -40.02 36.28
C ARG A 163 19.76 -38.50 36.31
N VAL A 164 20.99 -37.99 36.26
CA VAL A 164 21.25 -36.54 36.24
C VAL A 164 20.68 -35.91 34.97
N LEU A 165 20.87 -36.56 33.82
CA LEU A 165 20.30 -36.08 32.57
C LEU A 165 18.77 -36.01 32.63
N HIS A 166 18.11 -37.05 33.15
CA HIS A 166 16.67 -37.06 33.34
C HIS A 166 16.21 -35.94 34.28
N GLU A 167 16.88 -35.75 35.42
CA GLU A 167 16.58 -34.65 36.36
C GLU A 167 16.66 -33.28 35.67
N ILE A 168 17.73 -33.03 34.88
CA ILE A 168 17.88 -31.80 34.07
C ILE A 168 16.73 -31.65 33.08
N GLN A 169 16.42 -32.69 32.30
CA GLN A 169 15.40 -32.64 31.25
C GLN A 169 13.99 -32.40 31.79
N THR A 170 13.72 -32.84 33.02
CA THR A 170 12.43 -32.59 33.69
C THR A 170 12.28 -31.18 34.26
N THR A 171 13.33 -30.36 34.25
CA THR A 171 13.26 -28.99 34.79
C THR A 171 12.57 -28.03 33.82
N ASP A 172 11.78 -27.09 34.38
CA ASP A 172 11.15 -26.00 33.62
C ASP A 172 12.21 -25.13 32.90
N ALA A 173 13.34 -24.89 33.56
CA ALA A 173 14.45 -24.13 32.98
C ALA A 173 15.01 -24.77 31.71
N TYR A 174 15.17 -26.10 31.69
CA TYR A 174 15.61 -26.81 30.49
C TYR A 174 14.56 -26.74 29.39
N LEU A 175 13.27 -26.97 29.68
CA LEU A 175 12.20 -26.93 28.67
C LEU A 175 12.04 -25.55 28.02
N ARG A 176 12.18 -24.46 28.80
CA ARG A 176 12.16 -23.08 28.28
C ARG A 176 13.25 -22.80 27.25
N MET A 177 14.35 -23.55 27.31
CA MET A 177 15.49 -23.38 26.41
C MET A 177 15.49 -24.41 25.28
N GLU A 178 15.14 -25.67 25.59
CA GLU A 178 15.09 -26.76 24.62
C GLU A 178 14.18 -26.44 23.44
N ILE A 179 12.99 -25.88 23.70
CA ILE A 179 12.01 -25.59 22.64
C ILE A 179 12.57 -24.55 21.63
N PRO A 180 12.98 -23.32 22.03
CA PRO A 180 13.57 -22.36 21.11
C PRO A 180 14.83 -22.86 20.40
N VAL A 181 15.70 -23.56 21.12
CA VAL A 181 16.95 -24.10 20.56
C VAL A 181 16.67 -25.17 19.51
N SER A 182 15.71 -26.06 19.77
CA SER A 182 15.29 -27.10 18.83
C SER A 182 14.68 -26.48 17.56
N HIS A 183 13.82 -25.47 17.70
CA HIS A 183 13.26 -24.73 16.57
C HIS A 183 14.36 -24.10 15.70
N GLU A 184 15.36 -23.48 16.34
CA GLU A 184 16.47 -22.87 15.60
C GLU A 184 17.29 -23.91 14.83
N VAL A 185 17.61 -25.06 15.43
CA VAL A 185 18.35 -26.14 14.75
C VAL A 185 17.58 -26.65 13.54
N ILE A 186 16.27 -26.84 13.68
CA ILE A 186 15.37 -27.20 12.56
C ILE A 186 15.44 -26.15 11.45
N PHE A 187 15.29 -24.87 11.80
CA PHE A 187 15.36 -23.78 10.83
C PHE A 187 16.71 -23.68 10.13
N GLN A 188 17.83 -23.79 10.85
CA GLN A 188 19.16 -23.74 10.24
C GLN A 188 19.38 -24.87 9.22
N LYS A 189 18.91 -26.08 9.55
CA LYS A 189 18.98 -27.23 8.65
C LYS A 189 18.14 -26.99 7.39
N ASP A 190 16.89 -26.61 7.57
CA ASP A 190 15.96 -26.40 6.46
C ASP A 190 16.36 -25.21 5.58
N VAL A 191 16.87 -24.12 6.18
CA VAL A 191 17.40 -22.97 5.44
C VAL A 191 18.56 -23.42 4.53
N ARG A 192 19.53 -24.18 5.06
CA ARG A 192 20.66 -24.66 4.27
C ARG A 192 20.19 -25.51 3.10
N GLU A 193 19.28 -26.45 3.35
CA GLU A 193 18.71 -27.30 2.31
C GLU A 193 17.93 -26.51 1.25
N LEU A 194 17.19 -25.50 1.67
CA LEU A 194 16.46 -24.61 0.77
C LEU A 194 17.42 -23.78 -0.10
N LEU A 195 18.49 -23.25 0.49
CA LEU A 195 19.52 -22.51 -0.24
C LEU A 195 20.24 -23.38 -1.28
N ASP A 196 20.58 -24.63 -0.93
CA ASP A 196 21.17 -25.60 -1.87
C ASP A 196 20.23 -25.88 -3.05
N LYS A 197 18.91 -25.78 -2.84
CA LYS A 197 17.86 -25.93 -3.86
C LYS A 197 17.49 -24.60 -4.55
N GLY A 198 18.23 -23.52 -4.30
CA GLY A 198 18.00 -22.20 -4.90
C GLY A 198 16.79 -21.44 -4.35
N VAL A 199 16.22 -21.89 -3.22
CA VAL A 199 15.12 -21.24 -2.52
C VAL A 199 15.68 -20.29 -1.46
N ASN A 200 15.97 -19.05 -1.85
CA ASN A 200 16.63 -18.06 -0.99
C ASN A 200 15.71 -16.93 -0.46
N ASN A 201 14.47 -16.83 -0.95
CA ASN A 201 13.48 -15.84 -0.52
C ASN A 201 12.05 -16.38 -0.62
N LEU A 202 11.08 -15.63 -0.08
CA LEU A 202 9.67 -16.01 -0.07
C LEU A 202 9.09 -16.22 -1.48
N LEU A 203 9.57 -15.48 -2.49
CA LEU A 203 9.16 -15.71 -3.88
C LEU A 203 9.59 -17.07 -4.39
N ARG A 204 10.84 -17.46 -4.15
CA ARG A 204 11.33 -18.79 -4.54
C ARG A 204 10.64 -19.88 -3.75
N TRP A 205 10.32 -19.66 -2.46
CA TRP A 205 9.50 -20.59 -1.67
C TRP A 205 8.11 -20.76 -2.27
N SER A 206 7.45 -19.67 -2.67
CA SER A 206 6.12 -19.72 -3.27
C SER A 206 6.08 -20.60 -4.52
N LYS A 207 7.14 -20.54 -5.34
CA LYS A 207 7.33 -21.25 -6.62
C LYS A 207 8.02 -22.61 -6.49
N ALA A 208 8.47 -22.99 -5.29
CA ALA A 208 9.21 -24.23 -5.09
C ALA A 208 8.36 -25.45 -5.43
N ALA A 209 8.98 -26.46 -6.05
CA ALA A 209 8.33 -27.72 -6.39
C ALA A 209 7.83 -28.44 -5.13
N ALA A 210 6.77 -29.24 -5.26
CA ALA A 210 6.19 -29.99 -4.14
C ALA A 210 7.23 -30.89 -3.43
N ALA A 211 8.14 -31.50 -4.19
CA ALA A 211 9.24 -32.30 -3.63
C ALA A 211 10.20 -31.48 -2.74
N VAL A 212 10.47 -30.21 -3.09
CA VAL A 212 11.27 -29.29 -2.27
C VAL A 212 10.52 -28.90 -1.01
N LYS A 213 9.22 -28.61 -1.11
CA LYS A 213 8.40 -28.28 0.06
C LYS A 213 8.21 -29.48 1.00
N ALA A 214 8.19 -30.70 0.46
CA ALA A 214 8.04 -31.93 1.22
C ALA A 214 9.27 -32.30 2.05
N SER A 215 10.48 -31.91 1.60
CA SER A 215 11.72 -32.23 2.29
C SER A 215 12.00 -31.35 3.52
N VAL A 216 11.39 -30.18 3.58
CA VAL A 216 11.46 -29.23 4.70
C VAL A 216 10.61 -29.70 5.89
N HIS A 217 11.00 -29.35 7.11
CA HIS A 217 10.24 -29.67 8.31
C HIS A 217 8.86 -28.97 8.33
N ASN A 218 7.84 -29.61 8.93
CA ASN A 218 6.47 -29.07 8.97
C ASN A 218 6.40 -27.71 9.69
N PHE A 219 7.20 -27.52 10.74
CA PHE A 219 7.31 -26.25 11.46
C PHE A 219 7.77 -25.12 10.53
N THR A 220 8.88 -25.32 9.82
CA THR A 220 9.42 -24.36 8.84
C THR A 220 8.42 -24.04 7.72
N LYS A 221 7.74 -25.07 7.18
CA LYS A 221 6.65 -24.89 6.21
C LYS A 221 5.58 -23.94 6.73
N HIS A 222 5.14 -24.13 7.97
CA HIS A 222 4.11 -23.31 8.58
C HIS A 222 4.54 -21.84 8.64
N PHE A 223 5.74 -21.54 9.16
CA PHE A 223 6.26 -20.17 9.23
C PHE A 223 6.40 -19.52 7.86
N LEU A 224 6.97 -20.22 6.88
CA LEU A 224 7.13 -19.67 5.53
C LEU A 224 5.79 -19.43 4.84
N ASN A 225 4.78 -20.28 5.10
CA ASN A 225 3.44 -20.09 4.55
C ASN A 225 2.69 -18.94 5.25
N VAL A 226 2.82 -18.80 6.57
CA VAL A 226 2.27 -17.65 7.31
C VAL A 226 2.88 -16.35 6.79
N ALA A 227 4.21 -16.28 6.69
CA ALA A 227 4.91 -15.12 6.12
C ALA A 227 4.51 -14.84 4.66
N LEU A 228 4.19 -15.89 3.87
CA LEU A 228 3.67 -15.72 2.51
C LEU A 228 2.25 -15.13 2.49
N VAL A 229 1.40 -15.53 3.42
CA VAL A 229 0.03 -14.99 3.56
C VAL A 229 0.11 -13.53 4.00
N GLU A 230 0.93 -13.22 5.00
CA GLU A 230 1.19 -11.85 5.44
C GLU A 230 1.76 -10.99 4.30
N ALA A 231 2.67 -11.55 3.48
CA ALA A 231 3.21 -10.85 2.32
C ALA A 231 2.19 -10.53 1.22
N ARG A 232 1.04 -11.21 1.21
CA ARG A 232 -0.04 -11.01 0.24
C ARG A 232 -1.14 -10.10 0.74
N SER A 233 -1.24 -9.92 2.05
CA SER A 233 -2.23 -9.05 2.67
C SER A 233 -1.59 -7.67 2.89
N PRO A 234 -2.11 -6.60 2.29
CA PRO A 234 -1.70 -5.26 2.70
C PRO A 234 -2.02 -5.13 4.19
N THR A 235 -0.98 -4.92 5.00
CA THR A 235 -1.17 -4.66 6.42
C THR A 235 -1.92 -3.34 6.52
N THR A 236 -3.15 -3.41 7.02
CA THR A 236 -4.09 -2.29 7.20
C THR A 236 -3.48 -1.16 8.01
#